data_AF-A0A8T0VQR2-F1
#
_entry.id   AF-A0A8T0VQR2-F1
#
_cell.length_a   1.000
_cell.length_b   1.000
_cell.length_c   1.000
_cell.angle_alpha   90.00
_cell.angle_beta   90.00
_cell.angle_gamma   90.00
#
_symmetry.space_group_name_H-M   'P 1'
#
loop_
_entity.id
_entity.type
_entity.pdbx_description
1 polymer ?
#
loop_
_entity_poly.entity_id
_entity_poly.type
_entity_poly.pdbx_seq_one_letter_code
_entity_poly.pdbx_strand_id
1 'polypeptide(L)' 'MARYVWSLVAYVVVVRSPTEIICLASSFIFYWAELQMEEDKAKLEAGAEALEKAALSFHPQEAQAEDAGVVLLH' A
#
# COMPACT_ATOMS: atom_id res chain seq x y z
N MET A 1 -12.95 -18.17 8.95
CA MET A 1 -13.33 -17.08 8.03
C MET A 1 -12.22 -16.05 7.83
N ALA A 2 -11.66 -15.43 8.88
CA ALA A 2 -10.61 -14.40 8.75
C ALA A 2 -9.37 -14.82 7.94
N ARG A 3 -8.94 -16.09 8.04
CA ARG A 3 -7.79 -16.63 7.27
C ARG A 3 -8.02 -16.69 5.76
N TYR A 4 -9.25 -17.00 5.33
CA TYR A 4 -9.58 -17.08 3.90
C TYR A 4 -9.73 -15.68 3.29
N VAL A 5 -10.24 -14.71 4.05
CA VAL A 5 -10.30 -13.32 3.60
C VAL A 5 -8.88 -12.77 3.44
N TRP A 6 -7.98 -13.03 4.38
CA TRP A 6 -6.58 -12.61 4.28
C TRP A 6 -5.85 -13.29 3.11
N SER A 7 -6.07 -14.60 2.90
CA SER A 7 -5.52 -15.31 1.73
C SER A 7 -6.09 -14.80 0.42
N LEU A 8 -7.39 -14.52 0.31
CA LEU A 8 -8.01 -14.06 -0.94
C LEU A 8 -7.60 -12.62 -1.29
N VAL A 9 -7.47 -11.75 -0.28
CA VAL A 9 -6.91 -10.40 -0.43
C VAL A 9 -5.44 -10.46 -0.89
N ALA A 10 -4.65 -11.40 -0.36
CA ALA A 10 -3.29 -11.63 -0.83
C ALA A 10 -3.22 -12.28 -2.24
N TYR A 11 -4.22 -13.06 -2.64
CA TYR A 11 -4.24 -13.80 -3.91
C TYR A 11 -4.76 -12.96 -5.10
N VAL A 12 -5.57 -11.93 -4.86
CA VAL A 12 -6.18 -11.10 -5.92
C VAL A 12 -5.31 -9.88 -6.27
N VAL A 13 -4.41 -9.45 -5.39
CA VAL A 13 -3.54 -8.30 -5.67
C VAL A 13 -2.18 -8.81 -6.17
N VAL A 14 -2.04 -8.96 -7.49
CA VAL A 14 -0.73 -9.08 -8.12
C VAL A 14 -0.08 -7.69 -8.07
N VAL A 15 0.71 -7.43 -7.04
CA VAL A 15 1.48 -6.19 -6.93
C VAL A 15 2.75 -6.32 -7.78
N ARG A 16 3.02 -5.31 -8.60
CA ARG A 16 4.17 -5.25 -9.51
C ARG A 16 5.35 -4.48 -8.97
N SER A 17 5.17 -3.64 -7.95
CA SER A 17 6.27 -2.92 -7.32
C SER A 17 6.01 -2.54 -5.85
N PRO A 18 7.06 -2.27 -5.05
CA PRO A 18 6.92 -1.71 -3.71
C PRO A 18 6.06 -0.44 -3.67
N THR A 19 6.18 0.43 -4.66
CA THR A 19 5.38 1.64 -4.80
C THR A 19 3.89 1.31 -4.93
N GLU A 20 3.54 0.29 -5.71
CA GLU A 20 2.14 -0.15 -5.86
C GLU A 20 1.55 -0.67 -4.53
N ILE A 21 2.32 -1.42 -3.72
CA ILE A 21 1.90 -1.80 -2.34
C ILE A 21 1.62 -0.56 -1.50
N ILE A 22 2.55 0.40 -1.51
CA ILE A 22 2.47 1.57 -0.64
C ILE A 22 1.30 2.48 -1.05
N CYS A 23 1.08 2.67 -2.36
CA CYS A 23 -0.06 3.43 -2.89
C CYS A 23 -1.40 2.75 -2.57
N LEU A 24 -1.50 1.42 -2.69
CA LEU A 24 -2.71 0.67 -2.30
C LEU A 24 -2.97 0.79 -0.80
N ALA A 25 -1.94 0.67 0.04
CA ALA A 25 -2.05 0.83 1.48
C ALA A 25 -2.47 2.25 1.88
N SER A 26 -1.86 3.28 1.28
CA SER A 26 -2.21 4.69 1.50
C SER A 26 -3.67 4.96 1.10
N SER A 27 -4.10 4.50 -0.09
CA SER A 27 -5.48 4.68 -0.56
C SER A 27 -6.50 3.98 0.36
N PHE A 28 -6.18 2.78 0.83
CA PHE A 28 -7.02 2.05 1.77
C PHE A 28 -7.14 2.78 3.11
N ILE A 29 -6.03 3.26 3.66
CA ILE A 29 -6.01 3.99 4.93
C ILE A 29 -6.79 5.30 4.81
N PHE A 30 -6.62 6.04 3.71
CA PHE A 30 -7.36 7.28 3.47
C PHE A 30 -8.88 7.03 3.39
N TYR A 31 -9.31 6.00 2.66
CA TYR A 31 -10.71 5.58 2.65
C TYR A 31 -11.21 5.18 4.04
N TRP A 32 -10.39 4.44 4.81
CA TRP A 32 -10.74 3.99 6.15
C TRP A 32 -10.81 5.14 7.17
N ALA A 33 -10.03 6.21 6.97
CA ALA A 33 -10.03 7.40 7.81
C ALA A 33 -11.38 8.12 7.80
N GLU A 34 -12.04 8.18 6.64
CA GLU A 34 -13.39 8.75 6.50
C GLU A 34 -14.47 7.98 7.28
N LEU A 35 -14.18 6.75 7.73
CA LEU A 35 -15.09 5.95 8.56
C LEU A 35 -14.84 6.12 10.07
N GLN A 36 -13.79 6.85 10.47
CA GLN A 36 -13.41 7.00 11.88
C GLN A 36 -13.94 8.30 12.50
N MET A 37 -13.86 8.38 13.84
CA MET A 37 -14.04 9.62 14.60
C MET A 37 -12.89 10.59 14.30
N GLU A 38 -13.13 11.91 14.42
CA GLU A 38 -12.17 12.97 14.07
C GLU A 38 -10.75 12.78 14.63
N GLU A 39 -10.61 12.34 15.88
CA GLU A 39 -9.29 12.12 16.48
C GLU A 39 -8.49 11.02 15.76
N ASP A 40 -9.15 9.94 15.38
CA ASP A 40 -8.52 8.80 14.70
C ASP A 40 -8.38 9.06 13.19
N LYS A 41 -9.31 9.82 12.60
CA LYS A 41 -9.24 10.28 11.21
C LYS A 41 -7.94 11.03 10.95
N ALA A 42 -7.62 12.04 11.77
CA ALA A 42 -6.41 12.85 11.58
C ALA A 42 -5.13 12.01 11.66
N LYS A 43 -5.08 11.01 12.57
CA LYS A 43 -3.92 10.10 12.69
C LYS A 43 -3.77 9.21 11.46
N LEU A 44 -4.89 8.71 10.91
CA LEU A 44 -4.89 7.87 9.71
C LEU A 44 -4.52 8.66 8.46
N GLU A 45 -5.02 9.88 8.30
CA GLU A 45 -4.65 10.77 7.19
C GLU A 45 -3.16 11.10 7.21
N ALA A 46 -2.60 11.43 8.37
CA ALA A 46 -1.17 11.66 8.52
C ALA A 46 -0.34 10.40 8.17
N GLY A 47 -0.84 9.22 8.52
CA GLY A 47 -0.23 7.95 8.14
C GLY A 47 -0.27 7.69 6.63
N ALA A 48 -1.40 7.97 5.98
CA ALA A 48 -1.56 7.84 4.53
C ALA A 48 -0.62 8.80 3.77
N GLU A 49 -0.47 10.04 4.24
CA GLU A 49 0.45 11.02 3.67
C GLU A 49 1.92 10.59 3.85
N ALA A 50 2.27 10.00 5.00
CA ALA A 50 3.61 9.46 5.23
C ALA A 50 3.93 8.29 4.28
N LEU A 51 2.94 7.42 4.02
CA LEU A 51 3.07 6.35 3.03
C LEU A 51 3.24 6.90 1.62
N GLU A 52 2.48 7.93 1.24
CA GLU A 52 2.63 8.58 -0.08
C GLU A 52 4.05 9.15 -0.26
N LYS A 53 4.59 9.82 0.76
CA LYS A 53 5.99 10.30 0.75
C LYS A 53 6.99 9.17 0.63
N ALA A 54 6.74 8.03 1.29
CA ALA A 54 7.57 6.84 1.17
C ALA A 54 7.53 6.30 -0.26
N ALA A 55 6.34 6.17 -0.88
CA ALA A 55 6.19 5.74 -2.27
C ALA A 55 7.02 6.61 -3.23
N LEU A 56 6.97 7.94 -3.08
CA LEU A 56 7.77 8.86 -3.89
C LEU A 56 9.29 8.66 -3.74
N SER A 57 9.75 8.19 -2.57
CA SER A 57 11.17 7.89 -2.35
C SER A 57 11.66 6.63 -3.10
N PHE A 58 10.75 5.71 -3.43
CA PHE A 58 11.05 4.49 -4.19
C PHE A 58 10.96 4.71 -5.71
N HIS A 59 10.29 5.78 -6.17
CA HIS A 59 10.14 6.09 -7.59
C HIS A 59 11.46 6.14 -8.40
N PRO A 60 12.58 6.73 -7.90
CA PRO A 60 13.85 6.70 -8.63
C PRO A 60 14.48 5.31 -8.73
N GLN A 61 14.18 4.43 -7.78
CA GLN A 61 14.74 3.07 -7.69
C GLN A 61 13.98 2.09 -8.59
N GLU A 62 12.68 2.29 -8.75
CA GLU A 62 11.84 1.47 -9.65
C GLU A 62 12.01 1.82 -11.12
N ALA A 63 12.23 3.10 -11.45
CA ALA A 63 12.52 3.54 -12.83
C ALA A 63 13.84 2.97 -13.40
N GLN A 64 14.70 2.40 -12.55
CA GLN A 64 15.90 1.66 -12.97
C GLN A 64 15.66 0.14 -13.08
N ALA A 65 14.62 -0.38 -12.44
CA ALA A 65 14.37 -1.81 -12.24
C ALA A 65 13.38 -2.42 -13.24
N GLU A 66 12.91 -1.65 -14.22
CA GLU A 66 11.93 -2.04 -15.25
C GLU A 66 12.36 -3.27 -16.10
N ASP A 67 13.60 -3.75 -15.95
CA ASP A 67 14.15 -4.94 -16.63
C ASP A 67 14.02 -6.26 -15.82
N ALA A 68 13.72 -6.23 -14.51
CA ALA A 68 13.76 -7.43 -13.68
C ALA A 68 12.36 -7.84 -13.17
N GLY A 69 11.67 -8.61 -14.00
CA GLY A 69 10.37 -9.20 -13.69
C GLY A 69 10.33 -10.06 -12.41
N VAL A 70 9.20 -9.94 -11.71
CA VAL A 70 8.64 -10.86 -10.71
C VAL A 70 9.53 -11.16 -9.50
N VAL A 71 9.30 -10.43 -8.40
CA VAL A 71 9.80 -10.81 -7.07
C VAL A 71 8.84 -11.85 -6.45
N LEU A 72 9.30 -13.10 -6.38
CA LEU A 72 8.67 -14.14 -5.55
C LEU A 72 9.08 -13.94 -4.09
N LEU A 73 8.11 -13.64 -3.23
CA LEU A 73 8.30 -13.62 -1.79
C LEU A 73 8.38 -15.07 -1.29
N HIS A 74 9.56 -15.49 -0.79
CA HIS A 74 9.79 -16.77 -0.11
C HIS A 74 9.66 -16.60 1.41
#